data_AF-A0A9E3MP06-F1
#
_entry.id   AF-A0A9E3MP06-F1
#
_cell.length_a   1.000
_cell.length_b   1.000
_cell.length_c   1.000
_cell.angle_alpha   90.00
_cell.angle_beta   90.00
_cell.angle_gamma   90.00
#
_symmetry.space_group_name_H-M   'P 1'
#
loop_
_entity.id
_entity.type
_entity.pdbx_description
1 polymer ?
#
loop_
_entity_poly.entity_id
_entity_poly.type
_entity_poly.pdbx_seq_one_letter_code
_entity_poly.pdbx_strand_id
1 'polypeptide(L)'
;MSTRTRKPKALSLKDAFETEFARREMERRAREDAERAQQAADLGGAKALHDAVTADGAFLQTRGLSADLRRYTVSLDHKNFRIAAYFEGGKASVTLSDKRTTAPGSAAPRKQETVESVEDALAVMAQFLADETPK
;
A
#
# COMPACT_ATOMS: atom_id res chain seq x y z
N MET A 1 64.30 -1.41 17.25
CA MET A 1 62.91 -1.85 17.03
C MET A 1 62.60 -1.75 15.55
N SER A 2 62.38 -2.86 14.84
CA SER A 2 62.15 -2.85 13.39
C SER A 2 60.64 -2.82 13.11
N THR A 3 60.15 -1.71 12.58
CA THR A 3 58.76 -1.53 12.16
C THR A 3 58.52 -2.32 10.87
N ARG A 4 57.88 -3.48 11.00
CA ARG A 4 57.51 -4.34 9.88
C ARG A 4 56.42 -3.62 9.06
N THR A 5 56.84 -2.92 8.02
CA THR A 5 55.93 -2.29 7.05
C THR A 5 55.15 -3.40 6.34
N ARG A 6 53.88 -3.60 6.69
CA ARG A 6 52.98 -4.49 5.93
C ARG A 6 52.85 -3.89 4.53
N LYS A 7 53.50 -4.51 3.54
CA LYS A 7 53.27 -4.18 2.13
C LYS A 7 51.77 -4.37 1.84
N PRO A 8 51.08 -3.39 1.22
CA PRO A 8 49.69 -3.55 0.81
C PRO A 8 49.61 -4.77 -0.12
N LYS A 9 48.76 -5.73 0.23
CA LYS A 9 48.51 -6.91 -0.59
C LYS A 9 47.93 -6.41 -1.92
N ALA A 10 48.62 -6.65 -3.04
CA ALA A 10 48.11 -6.26 -4.34
C ALA A 10 46.78 -7.00 -4.56
N LEU A 11 45.67 -6.26 -4.53
CA LEU A 11 44.34 -6.79 -4.84
C LEU A 11 44.38 -7.28 -6.29
N SER A 12 44.19 -8.58 -6.49
CA SER A 12 44.02 -9.09 -7.84
C SER A 12 42.65 -8.65 -8.36
N LEU A 13 42.49 -8.57 -9.68
CA LEU A 13 41.19 -8.32 -10.29
C LEU A 13 40.12 -9.33 -9.81
N LYS A 14 40.54 -10.57 -9.53
CA LYS A 14 39.68 -11.61 -8.97
C LYS A 14 39.18 -11.24 -7.57
N ASP A 15 40.06 -10.78 -6.68
CA ASP A 15 39.67 -10.37 -5.31
C ASP A 15 38.73 -9.16 -5.33
N ALA A 16 38.99 -8.18 -6.22
CA ALA A 16 38.13 -7.02 -6.41
C ALA A 16 36.75 -7.42 -6.96
N PHE A 17 36.71 -8.34 -7.93
CA PHE A 17 35.48 -8.87 -8.50
C PHE A 17 34.64 -9.64 -7.46
N GLU A 18 35.25 -10.56 -6.70
CA GLU A 18 34.53 -11.34 -5.69
C GLU A 18 33.94 -10.45 -4.59
N THR A 19 34.68 -9.41 -4.18
CA THR A 19 34.21 -8.42 -3.20
C THR A 19 33.00 -7.63 -3.74
N GLU A 20 33.08 -7.15 -4.98
CA GLU A 20 31.98 -6.41 -5.60
C GLU A 20 30.76 -7.31 -5.85
N PHE A 21 30.99 -8.55 -6.29
CA PHE A 21 29.94 -9.53 -6.49
C PHE A 21 29.21 -9.84 -5.17
N ALA A 22 29.95 -10.08 -4.09
CA ALA A 22 29.37 -10.29 -2.77
C ALA A 22 28.57 -9.06 -2.28
N ARG A 23 29.07 -7.84 -2.52
CA ARG A 23 28.35 -6.60 -2.20
C ARG A 23 27.02 -6.50 -2.94
N ARG A 24 27.00 -6.75 -4.24
CA ARG A 24 25.78 -6.70 -5.06
C ARG A 24 24.79 -7.79 -4.70
N GLU A 25 25.26 -8.98 -4.38
CA GLU A 25 24.41 -10.08 -3.96
C GLU A 25 23.76 -9.79 -2.59
N MET A 26 24.50 -9.20 -1.66
CA MET A 26 23.96 -8.70 -0.39
C MET A 26 22.93 -7.58 -0.61
N GLU A 27 23.22 -6.63 -1.48
CA GLU A 27 22.30 -5.54 -1.82
C GLU A 27 21.01 -6.05 -2.49
N ARG A 28 21.12 -7.03 -3.38
CA ARG A 28 19.97 -7.68 -4.02
C ARG A 28 19.06 -8.32 -2.98
N ARG A 29 19.62 -9.10 -2.05
CA ARG A 29 18.84 -9.72 -0.96
C ARG A 29 18.19 -8.68 -0.06
N ALA A 30 18.92 -7.63 0.31
CA ALA A 30 18.38 -6.55 1.12
C ALA A 30 17.20 -5.84 0.45
N ARG A 31 17.26 -5.62 -0.87
CA ARG A 31 16.14 -5.05 -1.65
C ARG A 31 14.95 -5.99 -1.70
N GLU A 32 15.16 -7.29 -1.94
CA GLU A 32 14.09 -8.29 -1.96
C GLU A 32 13.39 -8.42 -0.59
N ASP A 33 14.16 -8.36 0.50
CA ASP A 33 13.61 -8.39 1.85
C ASP A 33 12.86 -7.11 2.20
N ALA A 34 13.36 -5.94 1.78
CA ALA A 34 12.66 -4.67 1.94
C ALA A 34 11.34 -4.64 1.15
N GLU A 35 11.33 -5.13 -0.09
CA GLU A 35 10.12 -5.22 -0.89
C GLU A 35 9.09 -6.15 -0.25
N ARG A 36 9.52 -7.32 0.25
CA ARG A 36 8.64 -8.25 0.95
C ARG A 36 8.07 -7.64 2.23
N ALA A 37 8.90 -6.94 2.99
CA ALA A 37 8.46 -6.23 4.19
C ALA A 37 7.42 -5.15 3.85
N GLN A 38 7.64 -4.39 2.78
CA GLN A 38 6.70 -3.36 2.34
C GLN A 38 5.36 -3.97 1.91
N GLN A 39 5.38 -5.03 1.10
CA GLN A 39 4.15 -5.72 0.68
C GLN A 39 3.38 -6.30 1.87
N ALA A 40 4.09 -6.81 2.88
CA ALA A 40 3.47 -7.30 4.11
C ALA A 40 2.84 -6.15 4.92
N ALA A 41 3.50 -5.00 5.00
CA ALA A 41 2.98 -3.81 5.67
C ALA A 41 1.73 -3.26 4.95
N ASP A 42 1.77 -3.15 3.62
CA ASP A 42 0.65 -2.68 2.80
C ASP A 42 -0.58 -3.61 2.95
N LEU A 43 -0.35 -4.93 2.94
CA LEU A 43 -1.41 -5.92 3.23
C LEU A 43 -1.96 -5.79 4.66
N GLY A 44 -1.07 -5.54 5.63
CA GLY A 44 -1.45 -5.31 7.02
C GLY A 44 -2.37 -4.10 7.16
N GLY A 45 -2.01 -2.99 6.52
CA GLY A 45 -2.82 -1.77 6.49
C GLY A 45 -4.18 -1.99 5.83
N ALA A 46 -4.23 -2.67 4.68
CA ALA A 46 -5.47 -2.99 4.00
C ALA A 46 -6.40 -3.88 4.87
N LYS A 47 -5.86 -4.88 5.55
CA LYS A 47 -6.63 -5.72 6.48
C LYS A 47 -7.17 -4.91 7.66
N ALA A 48 -6.31 -4.11 8.30
CA ALA A 48 -6.72 -3.26 9.42
C ALA A 48 -7.84 -2.28 9.04
N LEU A 49 -7.74 -1.66 7.85
CA LEU A 49 -8.80 -0.79 7.34
C LEU A 49 -10.09 -1.56 7.05
N HIS A 50 -10.00 -2.74 6.44
CA HIS A 50 -11.17 -3.58 6.17
C HIS A 50 -11.89 -3.97 7.47
N ASP A 51 -11.14 -4.39 8.48
CA ASP A 51 -11.68 -4.76 9.79
C ASP A 51 -12.36 -3.55 10.46
N ALA A 52 -11.75 -2.36 10.38
CA ALA A 52 -12.34 -1.13 10.90
C ALA A 52 -13.65 -0.76 10.19
N VAL A 53 -13.70 -0.87 8.86
CA VAL A 53 -14.89 -0.55 8.05
C VAL A 53 -16.02 -1.57 8.26
N THR A 54 -15.68 -2.83 8.53
CA THR A 54 -16.65 -3.92 8.74
C THR A 54 -17.04 -4.14 10.20
N ALA A 55 -16.40 -3.43 11.14
CA ALA A 55 -16.68 -3.54 12.57
C ALA A 55 -18.16 -3.32 12.92
N ASP A 56 -18.85 -2.44 12.18
CA ASP A 56 -20.30 -2.23 12.28
C ASP A 56 -21.03 -2.66 10.99
N GLY A 57 -21.30 -3.96 10.90
CA GLY A 57 -22.05 -4.52 9.78
C GLY A 57 -23.50 -3.99 9.66
N ALA A 58 -24.12 -3.57 10.77
CA ALA A 58 -25.48 -3.02 10.74
C ALA A 58 -25.51 -1.64 10.06
N PHE A 59 -24.49 -0.81 10.30
CA PHE A 59 -24.29 0.44 9.57
C PHE A 59 -24.14 0.20 8.07
N LEU A 60 -23.33 -0.78 7.65
CA LEU A 60 -23.17 -1.10 6.23
C LEU A 60 -24.49 -1.53 5.59
N GLN A 61 -25.24 -2.41 6.25
CA GLN A 61 -26.54 -2.88 5.75
C GLN A 61 -27.57 -1.76 5.62
N THR A 62 -27.71 -0.92 6.65
CA THR A 62 -28.66 0.21 6.63
C THR A 62 -28.35 1.25 5.55
N ARG A 63 -27.08 1.36 5.15
CA ARG A 63 -26.63 2.25 4.06
C ARG A 63 -26.56 1.56 2.70
N GLY A 64 -26.87 0.27 2.60
CA GLY A 64 -26.78 -0.50 1.36
C GLY A 64 -25.35 -0.62 0.82
N LEU A 65 -24.37 -0.67 1.73
CA LEU A 65 -22.95 -0.79 1.44
C LEU A 65 -22.48 -2.24 1.57
N SER A 66 -21.57 -2.64 0.69
CA SER A 66 -20.81 -3.89 0.83
C SER A 66 -19.32 -3.57 0.89
N ALA A 67 -18.62 -4.07 1.91
CA ALA A 67 -17.18 -4.00 1.99
C ALA A 67 -16.53 -5.24 1.37
N ASP A 68 -15.43 -5.05 0.64
CA ASP A 68 -14.59 -6.12 0.11
C ASP A 68 -13.11 -5.78 0.31
N LEU A 69 -12.28 -6.82 0.48
CA LEU A 69 -10.83 -6.72 0.54
C LEU A 69 -10.24 -7.58 -0.58
N ARG A 70 -9.57 -6.92 -1.52
CA ARG A 70 -8.84 -7.58 -2.61
C ARG A 70 -7.36 -7.19 -2.58
N ARG A 71 -6.53 -8.12 -2.12
CA ARG A 71 -5.06 -7.94 -1.97
C ARG A 71 -4.73 -6.72 -1.10
N TYR A 72 -4.40 -5.58 -1.71
CA TYR A 72 -4.05 -4.34 -1.01
C TYR A 72 -5.14 -3.26 -1.14
N THR A 73 -6.31 -3.61 -1.69
CA THR A 73 -7.42 -2.69 -1.89
C THR A 73 -8.60 -3.05 -1.01
N VAL A 74 -9.05 -2.09 -0.20
CA VAL A 74 -10.35 -2.14 0.48
C VAL A 74 -11.35 -1.36 -0.35
N SER A 75 -12.52 -1.90 -0.63
CA SER A 75 -13.59 -1.17 -1.29
C SER A 75 -14.90 -1.22 -0.53
N LEU A 76 -15.56 -0.06 -0.46
CA LEU A 76 -16.96 0.11 -0.11
C LEU A 76 -17.77 0.32 -1.39
N ASP A 77 -18.54 -0.69 -1.75
CA ASP A 77 -19.39 -0.69 -2.91
C ASP A 77 -20.84 -0.33 -2.53
N HIS A 78 -21.37 0.65 -3.24
CA HIS A 78 -22.78 1.03 -3.23
C HIS A 78 -23.34 0.85 -4.66
N LYS A 79 -24.68 0.87 -4.78
CA LYS A 79 -25.33 0.85 -6.11
C LYS A 79 -24.94 2.05 -6.99
N ASN A 80 -24.71 3.21 -6.39
CA ASN A 80 -24.49 4.47 -7.10
C ASN A 80 -23.02 4.90 -7.16
N PHE A 81 -22.16 4.38 -6.29
CA PHE A 81 -20.76 4.81 -6.19
C PHE A 81 -19.89 3.69 -5.63
N ARG A 82 -18.58 3.88 -5.69
CA ARG A 82 -17.58 3.03 -5.03
C ARG A 82 -16.54 3.90 -4.39
N ILE A 83 -16.23 3.63 -3.13
CA ILE A 83 -15.07 4.19 -2.44
C ILE A 83 -14.04 3.08 -2.34
N ALA A 84 -12.79 3.33 -2.72
CA ALA A 84 -11.74 2.32 -2.64
C ALA A 84 -10.44 2.93 -2.10
N ALA A 85 -9.79 2.24 -1.17
CA ALA A 85 -8.49 2.57 -0.61
C ALA A 85 -7.48 1.51 -1.06
N TYR A 86 -6.47 1.90 -1.82
CA TYR A 86 -5.39 1.03 -2.29
C TYR A 86 -4.09 1.36 -1.56
N PHE A 87 -3.49 0.36 -0.92
CA PHE A 87 -2.23 0.48 -0.19
C PHE A 87 -1.05 0.11 -1.09
N GLU A 88 -0.09 1.01 -1.20
CA GLU A 88 1.15 0.80 -1.94
C GLU A 88 2.25 1.71 -1.40
N GLY A 89 3.41 1.12 -1.09
CA GLY A 89 4.60 1.88 -0.71
C GLY A 89 4.41 2.67 0.58
N GLY A 90 3.62 2.14 1.53
CA GLY A 90 3.36 2.76 2.82
C GLY A 90 2.36 3.90 2.77
N LYS A 91 1.65 4.07 1.65
CA LYS A 91 0.59 5.07 1.48
C LYS A 91 -0.70 4.40 1.07
N ALA A 92 -1.82 5.03 1.38
CA ALA A 92 -3.14 4.62 0.92
C ALA A 92 -3.68 5.67 -0.06
N SER A 93 -4.02 5.27 -1.28
CA SER A 93 -4.76 6.11 -2.22
C SER A 93 -6.24 5.80 -2.12
N VAL A 94 -7.01 6.75 -1.58
CA VAL A 94 -8.45 6.65 -1.42
C VAL A 94 -9.13 7.35 -2.59
N THR A 95 -10.05 6.66 -3.25
CA THR A 95 -10.75 7.12 -4.45
C THR A 95 -12.26 7.02 -4.26
N LEU A 96 -13.00 7.95 -4.87
CA LEU A 96 -14.46 7.89 -5.02
C LEU A 96 -14.81 7.86 -6.49
N SER A 97 -15.50 6.81 -6.93
CA SER A 97 -15.99 6.64 -8.31
C SER A 97 -17.51 6.64 -8.34
N ASP A 98 -18.11 7.28 -9.34
CA ASP A 98 -19.56 7.33 -9.52
C ASP A 98 -20.01 6.27 -10.52
N LYS A 99 -21.07 5.54 -10.20
CA LYS A 99 -21.66 4.49 -11.06
C LYS A 99 -22.94 4.94 -11.76
N ARG A 100 -23.49 6.12 -11.44
CA ARG A 100 -24.79 6.58 -11.94
C ARG A 100 -24.80 6.84 -13.45
N THR A 101 -23.67 7.26 -13.99
CA THR A 101 -23.56 7.75 -15.39
C THR A 101 -22.59 6.94 -16.24
N THR A 102 -22.00 5.88 -15.69
CA THR A 102 -20.92 5.14 -16.35
C THR A 102 -21.29 3.68 -16.56
N ALA A 103 -20.85 3.12 -17.69
CA ALA A 103 -20.96 1.69 -17.94
C ALA A 103 -20.27 0.91 -16.80
N PRO A 104 -20.82 -0.25 -16.37
CA PRO A 104 -20.22 -1.07 -15.34
C PRO A 104 -18.74 -1.35 -15.63
N GLY A 105 -17.84 -0.95 -14.72
CA GLY A 105 -16.39 -1.13 -14.87
C GLY A 105 -15.62 0.02 -15.53
N SER A 106 -16.28 1.10 -15.97
CA SER A 106 -15.64 2.26 -16.65
C SER A 106 -15.65 3.56 -15.84
N ALA A 107 -16.06 3.53 -14.57
CA ALA A 107 -16.13 4.71 -13.73
C ALA A 107 -14.73 5.22 -13.34
N ALA A 108 -14.31 6.34 -13.93
CA ALA A 108 -13.12 7.06 -13.50
C ALA A 108 -13.34 7.69 -12.10
N PRO A 109 -12.29 7.80 -11.25
CA PRO A 109 -12.41 8.45 -9.96
C PRO A 109 -12.80 9.92 -10.11
N ARG A 110 -13.82 10.37 -9.37
CA ARG A 110 -14.22 11.78 -9.26
C ARG A 110 -13.43 12.52 -8.19
N LYS A 111 -13.04 11.81 -7.12
CA LYS A 111 -12.17 12.32 -6.05
C LYS A 111 -11.09 11.30 -5.77
N GLN A 112 -9.90 11.79 -5.42
CA GLN A 112 -8.78 10.98 -5.00
C GLN A 112 -7.97 11.75 -3.95
N GLU A 113 -7.54 11.05 -2.92
CA GLU A 113 -6.68 11.57 -1.87
C GLU A 113 -5.66 10.51 -1.48
N THR A 114 -4.45 10.93 -1.10
CA THR A 114 -3.38 10.01 -0.70
C THR A 114 -2.97 10.33 0.73
N VAL A 115 -2.96 9.32 1.58
CA VAL A 115 -2.68 9.43 3.01
C VAL A 115 -1.64 8.39 3.43
N GLU A 116 -1.08 8.54 4.63
CA GLU A 116 0.06 7.73 5.10
C GLU A 116 -0.32 6.79 6.25
N SER A 117 -1.58 6.80 6.69
CA SER A 117 -2.07 5.97 7.80
C SER A 117 -3.42 5.32 7.49
N VAL A 118 -3.74 4.27 8.25
CA VAL A 118 -5.03 3.57 8.16
C VAL A 118 -6.15 4.46 8.70
N GLU A 119 -5.86 5.21 9.76
CA GLU A 119 -6.79 6.13 10.42
C GLU A 119 -7.19 7.27 9.48
N ASP A 120 -6.23 7.88 8.80
CA ASP A 120 -6.51 8.94 7.81
C ASP A 120 -7.27 8.36 6.61
N ALA A 121 -6.94 7.13 6.18
CA ALA A 121 -7.68 6.48 5.10
C ALA A 121 -9.14 6.27 5.47
N LEU A 122 -9.40 5.81 6.70
CA LEU A 122 -10.75 5.66 7.23
C LEU A 122 -11.48 7.01 7.30
N ALA A 123 -10.81 8.07 7.74
CA ALA A 123 -11.38 9.42 7.81
C ALA A 123 -11.78 9.94 6.42
N VAL A 124 -10.91 9.79 5.42
CA VAL A 124 -11.20 10.18 4.03
C VAL A 124 -12.36 9.34 3.46
N MET A 125 -12.37 8.03 3.70
CA MET A 125 -13.49 7.18 3.27
C MET A 125 -14.82 7.63 3.90
N ALA A 126 -14.82 7.99 5.18
CA ALA A 126 -16.00 8.52 5.85
C ALA A 126 -16.44 9.87 5.27
N GLN A 127 -15.50 10.76 4.95
CA GLN A 127 -15.80 12.03 4.29
C GLN A 127 -16.43 11.81 2.91
N PHE A 128 -15.85 10.94 2.08
CA PHE A 128 -16.40 10.63 0.76
C PHE A 128 -17.78 9.99 0.86
N LEU A 129 -18.01 9.14 1.87
CA LEU A 129 -19.32 8.57 2.13
C LEU A 129 -20.34 9.64 2.52
N ALA A 130 -19.97 10.56 3.42
CA ALA A 130 -20.83 11.66 3.85
C ALA A 130 -21.21 12.57 2.69
N ASP A 131 -20.28 12.85 1.78
CA ASP A 131 -20.52 13.67 0.58
C ASP A 131 -21.53 13.04 -0.40
N GLU A 132 -21.62 11.71 -0.45
CA GLU A 132 -22.56 10.99 -1.33
C GLU A 132 -23.90 10.64 -0.66
N THR A 133 -23.99 10.71 0.68
CA THR A 133 -25.25 10.53 1.40
C THR A 133 -25.92 11.88 1.67
N PRO A 134 -27.00 12.24 0.94
CA PRO A 134 -27.78 13.43 1.29
C PRO A 134 -28.40 13.26 2.70
N LYS A 135 -28.51 14.37 3.43
CA LYS A 135 -29.14 14.46 4.76
C LYS A 135 -30.62 14.10 4.71
#